data_AF-A0A953Z5R1-F1
#
_entry.id   AF-A0A953Z5R1-F1
#
_cell.length_a   1.000
_cell.length_b   1.000
_cell.length_c   1.000
_cell.angle_alpha   90.00
_cell.angle_beta   90.00
_cell.angle_gamma   90.00
#
_symmetry.space_group_name_H-M   'P 1'
#
loop_
_entity.id
_entity.type
_entity.pdbx_description
1 polymer ?
#
loop_
_entity_poly.entity_id
_entity_poly.type
_entity_poly.pdbx_seq_one_letter_code
_entity_poly.pdbx_strand_id
1 'polypeptide(L)'
;EFAKESDGTVDQSLAASYAKAFQPGIDEAVKGVGAPGMFWPCEVELAEIVPDGVQGRVLLRSSPLALDTSPPQHLNPFGRARLPQQQQADFLKFYNGIKGRLASEPRRQYGLMVELNGEFSSFFEGKKAPMSPAAKKAEEERKALTGEGADEKEEGADEPAPDVGPEPAAEDEENLVKDPAPILASTKPGRLIVVGDASFLRDDIAANQYARMGGPVSFPSGARFLVNLLDWLASDQDLFELRNKIGSDRTLRLFGDDEKGGDLQRYNERVRDKEFWLRTINIALPCGLLLVFGLVVFVRRRTAKRAFLENLGS
;
A
#
# COMPACT_ATOMS: atom_id res chain seq x y z
N GLU A 1 -3.38 14.92 -22.94
CA GLU A 1 -4.50 14.27 -23.68
C GLU A 1 -5.87 14.79 -23.27
N PHE A 2 -6.13 15.03 -21.98
CA PHE A 2 -7.46 15.44 -21.50
C PHE A 2 -7.95 16.82 -21.93
N ALA A 3 -7.06 17.67 -22.46
CA ALA A 3 -7.38 18.99 -22.98
C ALA A 3 -7.44 19.02 -24.52
N LYS A 4 -7.60 17.86 -25.17
CA LYS A 4 -7.77 17.80 -26.63
C LYS A 4 -9.23 18.04 -27.00
N GLU A 5 -9.47 18.90 -27.97
CA GLU A 5 -10.77 19.11 -28.61
C GLU A 5 -11.12 17.96 -29.58
N SER A 6 -12.32 17.98 -30.15
CA SER A 6 -12.80 16.94 -31.08
C SER A 6 -11.99 16.87 -32.38
N ASP A 7 -11.32 17.95 -32.75
CA ASP A 7 -10.41 18.02 -33.90
C ASP A 7 -8.96 17.57 -33.57
N GLY A 8 -8.70 17.24 -32.30
CA GLY A 8 -7.39 16.82 -31.80
C GLY A 8 -6.46 17.97 -31.41
N THR A 9 -6.86 19.23 -31.58
CA THR A 9 -6.10 20.39 -31.09
C THR A 9 -6.11 20.44 -29.57
N VAL A 10 -5.06 20.98 -28.96
CA VAL A 10 -4.94 21.07 -27.50
C VAL A 10 -5.36 22.47 -27.05
N ASP A 11 -6.42 22.55 -26.25
CA ASP A 11 -6.75 23.77 -25.51
C ASP A 11 -5.67 24.02 -24.46
N GLN A 12 -4.80 25.00 -24.74
CA GLN A 12 -3.66 25.32 -23.89
C GLN A 12 -4.10 25.86 -22.52
N SER A 13 -5.23 26.56 -22.46
CA SER A 13 -5.73 27.15 -21.22
C SER A 13 -6.23 26.05 -20.27
N LEU A 14 -6.97 25.09 -20.81
CA LEU A 14 -7.44 23.92 -20.09
C LEU A 14 -6.30 22.97 -19.73
N ALA A 15 -5.31 22.80 -20.62
CA ALA A 15 -4.12 22.03 -20.31
C ALA A 15 -3.33 22.63 -19.15
N ALA A 16 -3.17 23.96 -19.12
CA ALA A 16 -2.51 24.66 -18.03
C ALA A 16 -3.30 24.56 -16.71
N SER A 17 -4.64 24.66 -16.75
CA SER A 17 -5.46 24.49 -15.56
C SER A 17 -5.36 23.06 -15.01
N TYR A 18 -5.37 22.04 -15.87
CA TYR A 18 -5.15 20.65 -15.48
C TYR A 18 -3.74 20.38 -14.96
N ALA A 19 -2.70 20.99 -15.55
CA ALA A 19 -1.33 20.85 -15.04
C ALA A 19 -1.15 21.45 -13.64
N LYS A 20 -1.93 22.49 -13.30
CA LYS A 20 -1.94 23.11 -11.96
C LYS A 20 -2.80 22.32 -10.96
N ALA A 21 -3.94 21.79 -11.41
CA ALA A 21 -4.91 21.12 -10.55
C ALA A 21 -4.56 19.65 -10.29
N PHE A 22 -4.06 18.93 -11.28
CA PHE A 22 -3.81 17.51 -11.17
C PHE A 22 -2.45 17.20 -10.56
N GLN A 23 -2.47 16.24 -9.65
CA GLN A 23 -1.30 15.72 -8.96
C GLN A 23 -1.01 14.30 -9.46
N PRO A 24 0.22 13.79 -9.23
CA PRO A 24 0.54 12.39 -9.47
C PRO A 24 -0.47 11.45 -8.81
N GLY A 25 -0.87 10.39 -9.51
CA GLY A 25 -1.84 9.42 -8.99
C GLY A 25 -1.34 8.59 -7.81
N ILE A 26 -0.02 8.51 -7.65
CA ILE A 26 0.64 7.85 -6.51
C ILE A 26 1.68 8.83 -5.98
N ASP A 27 1.64 9.10 -4.68
CA ASP A 27 2.65 9.91 -4.00
C ASP A 27 4.02 9.21 -4.02
N GLU A 28 5.10 9.97 -4.17
CA GLU A 28 6.45 9.42 -4.26
C GLU A 28 6.83 8.60 -3.02
N ALA A 29 6.29 8.92 -1.84
CA ALA A 29 6.56 8.17 -0.61
C ALA A 29 6.01 6.74 -0.61
N VAL A 30 5.03 6.43 -1.47
CA VAL A 30 4.40 5.11 -1.58
C VAL A 30 4.51 4.50 -2.98
N LYS A 31 5.34 5.05 -3.85
CA LYS A 31 5.52 4.59 -5.23
C LYS A 31 5.86 3.10 -5.35
N GLY A 32 6.63 2.56 -4.39
CA GLY A 32 6.95 1.13 -4.35
C GLY A 32 5.79 0.24 -3.89
N VAL A 33 4.79 0.78 -3.18
CA VAL A 33 3.66 0.00 -2.66
C VAL A 33 2.85 -0.60 -3.81
N GLY A 34 2.81 0.13 -4.93
CA GLY A 34 2.01 -0.19 -6.11
C GLY A 34 0.58 0.32 -5.97
N ALA A 35 -0.13 0.47 -7.10
CA ALA A 35 -1.55 0.79 -7.06
C ALA A 35 -2.39 -0.46 -6.72
N PRO A 36 -3.33 -0.38 -5.77
CA PRO A 36 -4.29 -1.43 -5.55
C PRO A 36 -5.23 -1.54 -6.76
N GLY A 37 -5.62 -2.76 -7.10
CA GLY A 37 -6.81 -2.98 -7.91
C GLY A 37 -8.05 -2.70 -7.06
N MET A 38 -8.55 -1.47 -7.10
CA MET A 38 -9.80 -1.10 -6.41
C MET A 38 -11.01 -1.47 -7.27
N PHE A 39 -12.03 -2.05 -6.66
CA PHE A 39 -13.25 -2.45 -7.35
C PHE A 39 -14.34 -1.39 -7.25
N TRP A 40 -14.54 -0.86 -6.04
CA TRP A 40 -15.42 0.28 -5.77
C TRP A 40 -14.71 1.29 -4.89
N PRO A 41 -13.79 2.06 -5.48
CA PRO A 41 -13.19 3.17 -4.77
C PRO A 41 -14.27 4.18 -4.35
N CYS A 42 -14.19 4.62 -3.11
CA CYS A 42 -14.86 5.76 -2.55
C CYS A 42 -13.85 6.89 -2.38
N GLU A 43 -14.34 8.12 -2.48
CA GLU A 43 -13.52 9.29 -2.20
C GLU A 43 -13.10 9.31 -0.73
N VAL A 44 -11.80 9.52 -0.51
CA VAL A 44 -11.21 9.76 0.80
C VAL A 44 -10.28 10.96 0.66
N GLU A 45 -10.70 12.08 1.22
CA GLU A 45 -9.95 13.33 1.22
C GLU A 45 -9.67 13.79 2.64
N LEU A 46 -8.70 14.69 2.78
CA LEU A 46 -8.40 15.34 4.05
C LEU A 46 -9.45 16.42 4.34
N ALA A 47 -9.87 16.51 5.60
CA ALA A 47 -10.68 17.63 6.05
C ALA A 47 -9.85 18.94 6.00
N GLU A 48 -10.54 20.08 5.84
CA GLU A 48 -9.90 21.41 5.86
C GLU A 48 -9.20 21.69 7.19
N ILE A 49 -9.74 21.16 8.28
CA ILE A 49 -9.23 21.29 9.63
C ILE A 49 -8.80 19.91 10.11
N VAL A 50 -7.49 19.76 10.30
CA VAL A 50 -6.87 18.57 10.88
C VAL A 50 -6.56 18.88 12.35
N PRO A 51 -6.72 17.93 13.30
CA PRO A 51 -6.41 18.17 14.71
C PRO A 51 -4.96 18.64 14.93
N ASP A 52 -4.75 19.41 16.00
CA ASP A 52 -3.42 19.89 16.38
C ASP A 52 -2.44 18.73 16.55
N GLY A 53 -1.24 18.87 16.00
CA GLY A 53 -0.21 17.83 16.03
C GLY A 53 -0.42 16.68 15.04
N VAL A 54 -1.50 16.69 14.23
CA VAL A 54 -1.74 15.72 13.17
C VAL A 54 -1.49 16.36 11.80
N GLN A 55 -0.68 15.68 10.98
CA GLN A 55 -0.42 16.04 9.60
C GLN A 55 -1.07 15.02 8.68
N GLY A 56 -1.75 15.51 7.65
CA GLY A 56 -2.39 14.67 6.64
C GLY A 56 -1.75 14.84 5.26
N ARG A 57 -1.69 13.76 4.49
CA ARG A 57 -1.41 13.82 3.05
C ARG A 57 -2.21 12.78 2.27
N VAL A 58 -2.50 13.09 1.00
CA VAL A 58 -3.13 12.14 0.08
C VAL A 58 -2.03 11.30 -0.59
N LEU A 59 -2.12 9.99 -0.46
CA LEU A 59 -1.13 9.04 -0.96
C LEU A 59 -1.49 8.48 -2.33
N LEU A 60 -2.79 8.26 -2.59
CA LEU A 60 -3.29 7.78 -3.87
C LEU A 60 -4.41 8.68 -4.35
N ARG A 61 -4.36 9.03 -5.63
CA ARG A 61 -5.40 9.78 -6.32
C ARG A 61 -5.91 8.98 -7.51
N SER A 62 -7.19 9.17 -7.80
CA SER A 62 -7.81 8.61 -8.98
C SER A 62 -7.25 9.25 -10.26
N SER A 63 -7.48 8.57 -11.39
CA SER A 63 -7.25 9.17 -12.70
C SER A 63 -8.15 10.39 -12.88
N PRO A 64 -7.73 11.43 -13.64
CA PRO A 64 -8.62 12.52 -14.05
C PRO A 64 -9.87 12.08 -14.84
N LEU A 65 -9.90 10.81 -15.27
CA LEU A 65 -11.05 10.15 -15.89
C LEU A 65 -11.97 9.44 -14.87
N ALA A 66 -11.81 9.67 -13.58
CA ALA A 66 -12.72 9.14 -12.58
C ALA A 66 -14.00 9.97 -12.50
N LEU A 67 -15.12 9.30 -12.20
CA LEU A 67 -16.38 9.93 -11.86
C LEU A 67 -16.72 9.57 -10.42
N ASP A 68 -17.15 10.55 -9.64
CA ASP A 68 -17.81 10.27 -8.37
C ASP A 68 -19.24 9.81 -8.68
N THR A 69 -19.43 8.51 -8.68
CA THR A 69 -20.75 7.90 -8.88
C THR A 69 -20.81 6.62 -8.09
N SER A 70 -21.71 6.61 -7.11
CA SER A 70 -22.04 5.39 -6.40
C SER A 70 -22.64 4.35 -7.36
N PRO A 71 -22.07 3.14 -7.48
CA PRO A 71 -22.66 2.11 -8.28
C PRO A 71 -24.03 1.74 -7.70
N PRO A 72 -25.05 1.55 -8.54
CA PRO A 72 -26.35 1.07 -8.09
C PRO A 72 -26.22 -0.22 -7.28
N GLN A 73 -26.99 -0.38 -6.20
CA GLN A 73 -26.96 -1.59 -5.36
C GLN A 73 -27.25 -2.89 -6.14
N HIS A 74 -27.94 -2.83 -7.27
CA HIS A 74 -28.20 -4.01 -8.11
C HIS A 74 -26.98 -4.48 -8.90
N LEU A 75 -25.96 -3.62 -9.04
CA LEU A 75 -24.63 -3.98 -9.54
C LEU A 75 -23.74 -4.51 -8.44
N ASN A 76 -24.22 -4.52 -7.19
CA ASN A 76 -23.52 -5.22 -6.15
C ASN A 76 -23.57 -6.72 -6.50
N PRO A 77 -22.46 -7.35 -6.90
CA PRO A 77 -22.37 -8.78 -7.10
C PRO A 77 -22.63 -9.58 -5.83
N PHE A 78 -22.63 -8.91 -4.68
CA PHE A 78 -22.90 -9.48 -3.39
C PHE A 78 -24.35 -9.14 -3.03
N GLY A 79 -25.25 -10.09 -3.28
CA GLY A 79 -26.69 -9.89 -3.13
C GLY A 79 -27.48 -11.11 -3.62
N ARG A 80 -28.83 -10.99 -3.66
CA ARG A 80 -29.73 -12.09 -4.08
C ARG A 80 -29.22 -12.74 -5.37
N ALA A 81 -29.14 -14.08 -5.37
CA ALA A 81 -28.65 -14.90 -6.46
C ALA A 81 -29.27 -14.49 -7.80
N ARG A 82 -28.56 -13.65 -8.55
CA ARG A 82 -28.89 -13.30 -9.93
C ARG A 82 -28.05 -14.16 -10.84
N LEU A 83 -28.62 -14.48 -11.99
CA LEU A 83 -27.89 -15.15 -13.06
C LEU A 83 -26.71 -14.26 -13.48
N PRO A 84 -25.47 -14.78 -13.59
CA PRO A 84 -24.29 -13.99 -13.97
C PRO A 84 -24.47 -13.16 -15.24
N GLN A 85 -25.25 -13.68 -16.20
CA GLN A 85 -25.57 -12.98 -17.45
C GLN A 85 -26.34 -11.66 -17.24
N GLN A 86 -27.26 -11.62 -16.26
CA GLN A 86 -28.00 -10.39 -15.94
C GLN A 86 -27.11 -9.36 -15.26
N GLN A 87 -26.23 -9.80 -14.35
CA GLN A 87 -25.25 -8.91 -13.71
C GLN A 87 -24.31 -8.27 -14.75
N GLN A 88 -23.83 -9.06 -15.72
CA GLN A 88 -22.99 -8.54 -16.79
C GLN A 88 -23.73 -7.53 -17.68
N ALA A 89 -25.00 -7.80 -18.01
CA ALA A 89 -25.82 -6.87 -18.80
C ALA A 89 -26.06 -5.55 -18.07
N ASP A 90 -26.42 -5.61 -16.78
CA ASP A 90 -26.60 -4.43 -15.93
C ASP A 90 -25.28 -3.63 -15.79
N PHE A 91 -24.16 -4.33 -15.59
CA PHE A 91 -22.83 -3.72 -15.51
C PHE A 91 -22.46 -3.00 -16.82
N LEU A 92 -22.66 -3.64 -17.98
CA LEU A 92 -22.40 -3.00 -19.28
C LEU A 92 -23.28 -1.77 -19.49
N LYS A 93 -24.55 -1.83 -19.10
CA LYS A 93 -25.47 -0.69 -19.18
C LYS A 93 -24.98 0.48 -18.31
N PHE A 94 -24.59 0.20 -17.07
CA PHE A 94 -24.02 1.21 -16.17
C PHE A 94 -22.71 1.79 -16.71
N TYR A 95 -21.80 0.94 -17.17
CA TYR A 95 -20.52 1.33 -17.72
C TYR A 95 -20.65 2.21 -18.98
N ASN A 96 -21.59 1.89 -19.87
CA ASN A 96 -21.91 2.72 -21.02
C ASN A 96 -22.49 4.09 -20.61
N GLY A 97 -23.30 4.13 -19.55
CA GLY A 97 -23.80 5.39 -18.96
C GLY A 97 -22.66 6.24 -18.40
N ILE A 98 -21.71 5.62 -17.69
CA ILE A 98 -20.49 6.28 -17.20
C ILE A 98 -19.69 6.86 -18.36
N LYS A 99 -19.46 6.11 -19.45
CA LYS A 99 -18.70 6.60 -20.61
C LYS A 99 -19.31 7.88 -21.21
N GLY A 100 -20.63 7.96 -21.29
CA GLY A 100 -21.32 9.16 -21.78
C GLY A 100 -21.07 10.36 -20.86
N ARG A 101 -21.25 10.18 -19.55
CA ARG A 101 -21.01 11.24 -18.55
C ARG A 101 -19.56 11.67 -18.49
N LEU A 102 -18.65 10.72 -18.65
CA LEU A 102 -17.23 10.98 -18.68
C LEU A 102 -16.84 11.92 -19.82
N ALA A 103 -17.58 11.96 -20.93
CA ALA A 103 -17.31 12.93 -22.00
C ALA A 103 -17.76 14.36 -21.63
N SER A 104 -18.80 14.50 -20.80
CA SER A 104 -19.45 15.79 -20.50
C SER A 104 -18.99 16.44 -19.19
N GLU A 105 -18.54 15.65 -18.22
CA GLU A 105 -18.20 16.15 -16.88
C GLU A 105 -16.79 16.75 -16.80
N PRO A 106 -16.59 17.79 -15.97
CA PRO A 106 -15.28 18.36 -15.75
C PRO A 106 -14.35 17.32 -15.12
N ARG A 107 -13.12 17.25 -15.65
CA ARG A 107 -12.10 16.32 -15.16
C ARG A 107 -11.70 16.66 -13.73
N ARG A 108 -11.72 15.67 -12.85
CA ARG A 108 -11.36 15.79 -11.43
C ARG A 108 -10.59 14.57 -10.98
N GLN A 109 -9.73 14.76 -10.00
CA GLN A 109 -9.09 13.68 -9.25
C GLN A 109 -9.68 13.65 -7.85
N TYR A 110 -9.81 12.45 -7.32
CA TYR A 110 -10.31 12.18 -5.98
C TYR A 110 -9.22 11.47 -5.21
N GLY A 111 -9.03 11.82 -3.95
CA GLY A 111 -8.23 11.05 -3.02
C GLY A 111 -8.85 9.67 -2.83
N LEU A 112 -8.01 8.65 -2.88
CA LEU A 112 -8.39 7.24 -2.70
C LEU A 112 -7.73 6.62 -1.47
N MET A 113 -6.64 7.24 -1.01
CA MET A 113 -5.89 6.82 0.15
C MET A 113 -5.23 8.04 0.79
N VAL A 114 -5.36 8.17 2.10
CA VAL A 114 -4.75 9.24 2.88
C VAL A 114 -3.91 8.67 4.01
N GLU A 115 -2.83 9.36 4.32
CA GLU A 115 -2.03 9.17 5.53
C GLU A 115 -2.30 10.29 6.50
N LEU A 116 -2.47 9.93 7.76
CA LEU A 116 -2.46 10.81 8.90
C LEU A 116 -1.30 10.40 9.81
N ASN A 117 -0.45 11.35 10.17
CA ASN A 117 0.71 11.14 11.04
C ASN A 117 0.69 12.18 12.15
N GLY A 118 0.75 11.73 13.41
CA GLY A 118 0.76 12.63 14.54
C GLY A 118 0.40 11.96 15.85
N GLU A 119 0.14 12.79 16.85
CA GLU A 119 -0.38 12.35 18.14
C GLU A 119 -1.90 12.29 18.08
N PHE A 120 -2.46 11.12 18.41
CA PHE A 120 -3.90 10.91 18.43
C PHE A 120 -4.38 10.83 19.86
N SER A 121 -5.38 11.65 20.19
CA SER A 121 -6.15 11.51 21.42
C SER A 121 -7.04 10.27 21.35
N SER A 122 -7.17 9.57 22.47
CA SER A 122 -8.12 8.46 22.54
C SER A 122 -9.53 8.99 22.46
N PHE A 123 -10.41 8.28 21.75
CA PHE A 123 -11.85 8.57 21.80
C PHE A 123 -12.42 8.54 23.22
N PHE A 124 -11.75 7.80 24.12
CA PHE A 124 -12.11 7.65 25.53
C PHE A 124 -11.43 8.66 26.45
N GLU A 125 -10.67 9.62 25.93
CA GLU A 125 -10.14 10.71 26.74
C GLU A 125 -11.30 11.47 27.41
N GLY A 126 -11.28 11.54 28.74
CA GLY A 126 -12.36 12.11 29.54
C GLY A 126 -13.67 11.30 29.58
N LYS A 127 -13.74 10.12 28.96
CA LYS A 127 -14.92 9.22 29.01
C LYS A 127 -14.60 7.96 29.80
N LYS A 128 -15.61 7.37 30.44
CA LYS A 128 -15.46 6.04 31.06
C LYS A 128 -15.21 5.01 29.96
N ALA A 129 -14.12 4.25 30.08
CA ALA A 129 -13.82 3.18 29.15
C ALA A 129 -14.93 2.11 29.18
N PRO A 130 -15.29 1.52 28.03
CA PRO A 130 -16.27 0.45 27.99
C PRO A 130 -15.75 -0.74 28.77
N MET A 131 -16.54 -1.19 29.75
CA MET A 131 -16.22 -2.38 30.53
C MET A 131 -16.20 -3.61 29.62
N SER A 132 -15.24 -4.50 29.85
CA SER A 132 -15.18 -5.78 29.16
C SER A 132 -16.45 -6.60 29.46
N PRO A 133 -16.85 -7.53 28.58
CA PRO A 133 -18.00 -8.40 28.84
C PRO A 133 -17.84 -9.19 30.15
N ALA A 134 -16.61 -9.55 30.52
CA ALA A 134 -16.29 -10.20 31.78
C ALA A 134 -16.47 -9.24 32.98
N ALA A 135 -15.99 -8.00 32.87
CA ALA A 135 -16.20 -6.99 33.92
C ALA A 135 -17.67 -6.61 34.09
N LYS A 136 -18.45 -6.54 32.99
CA LYS A 136 -19.91 -6.32 33.05
C LYS A 136 -20.61 -7.47 33.79
N LYS A 137 -20.25 -8.72 33.47
CA LYS A 137 -20.83 -9.89 34.12
C LYS A 137 -20.47 -9.96 35.61
N ALA A 138 -19.22 -9.65 35.97
CA ALA A 138 -18.78 -9.59 37.35
C ALA A 138 -19.45 -8.44 38.13
N GLU A 139 -19.72 -7.29 37.50
CA GLU A 139 -20.47 -6.20 38.13
C GLU A 139 -21.95 -6.51 38.28
N GLU A 140 -22.57 -7.21 37.32
CA GLU A 140 -23.94 -7.73 37.43
C GLU A 140 -24.07 -8.79 38.53
N GLU A 141 -23.11 -9.72 38.64
CA GLU A 141 -23.05 -10.71 39.70
C GLU A 141 -22.81 -10.06 41.08
N ARG A 142 -21.95 -9.03 41.16
CA ARG A 142 -21.78 -8.23 42.40
C ARG A 142 -23.04 -7.47 42.79
N LYS A 143 -23.72 -6.80 41.85
CA LYS A 143 -24.98 -6.10 42.13
C LYS A 143 -26.11 -7.05 42.53
N ALA A 144 -26.10 -8.27 42.02
CA ALA A 144 -27.02 -9.33 42.45
C ALA A 144 -26.70 -9.86 43.86
N LEU A 145 -25.43 -9.81 44.29
CA LEU A 145 -24.97 -10.25 45.62
C LEU A 145 -25.06 -9.16 46.70
N THR A 146 -24.85 -7.88 46.37
CA THR A 146 -24.89 -6.77 47.34
C THR A 146 -26.29 -6.18 47.54
N GLY A 147 -27.29 -6.59 46.76
CA GLY A 147 -28.66 -6.12 46.92
C GLY A 147 -28.88 -4.63 46.62
N GLU A 148 -27.91 -3.91 46.07
CA GLU A 148 -28.03 -2.51 45.64
C GLU A 148 -28.75 -2.37 44.28
N GLY A 149 -29.83 -3.13 44.15
CA GLY A 149 -30.76 -3.10 43.04
C GLY A 149 -32.19 -2.90 43.53
N ALA A 150 -32.40 -2.08 44.56
CA ALA A 150 -33.73 -1.61 44.97
C ALA A 150 -33.64 -0.35 45.84
N ASP A 151 -33.71 0.82 45.22
CA ASP A 151 -34.23 2.05 45.81
C ASP A 151 -35.43 2.44 44.92
N GLU A 152 -36.65 2.72 45.38
CA GLU A 152 -37.15 3.09 46.70
C GLU A 152 -38.55 2.49 46.94
N LYS A 153 -38.78 1.94 48.13
CA LYS A 153 -40.03 2.10 48.89
C LYS A 153 -39.81 1.73 50.36
N GLU A 154 -39.69 2.77 51.20
CA GLU A 154 -40.01 2.72 52.63
C GLU A 154 -41.48 2.23 52.81
N GLU A 155 -41.91 1.51 53.84
CA GLU A 155 -41.70 1.65 55.29
C GLU A 155 -41.97 0.30 56.02
N GLY A 156 -41.29 0.06 57.14
CA GLY A 156 -41.96 -0.38 58.38
C GLY A 156 -41.65 -1.75 59.01
N ALA A 157 -40.83 -1.70 60.07
CA ALA A 157 -40.93 -2.41 61.37
C ALA A 157 -40.24 -3.79 61.63
N ASP A 158 -39.17 -3.70 62.45
CA ASP A 158 -38.66 -4.49 63.60
C ASP A 158 -38.76 -6.04 63.74
N GLU A 159 -37.55 -6.65 63.77
CA GLU A 159 -36.94 -7.73 64.62
C GLU A 159 -37.58 -9.15 64.82
N PRO A 160 -36.81 -10.21 65.20
CA PRO A 160 -35.35 -10.46 65.12
C PRO A 160 -34.95 -11.86 64.52
N ALA A 161 -33.64 -12.07 64.33
CA ALA A 161 -32.96 -13.28 63.80
C ALA A 161 -33.11 -14.55 64.69
N PRO A 162 -32.88 -15.79 64.19
CA PRO A 162 -31.54 -16.35 63.89
C PRO A 162 -31.53 -17.17 62.57
N ASP A 163 -30.42 -17.55 61.95
CA ASP A 163 -29.55 -18.65 62.38
C ASP A 163 -28.42 -18.83 61.34
N VAL A 164 -27.32 -19.33 61.84
CA VAL A 164 -25.98 -19.42 61.26
C VAL A 164 -25.93 -20.33 60.04
N GLY A 165 -25.58 -19.75 58.88
CA GLY A 165 -25.10 -20.47 57.69
C GLY A 165 -23.69 -19.97 57.34
N PRO A 166 -22.79 -20.85 56.86
CA PRO A 166 -21.36 -20.61 56.87
C PRO A 166 -20.96 -19.40 56.02
N GLU A 167 -20.07 -18.56 56.56
CA GLU A 167 -19.36 -17.53 55.81
C GLU A 167 -18.85 -18.13 54.49
N PRO A 168 -19.27 -17.63 53.32
CA PRO A 168 -18.55 -17.95 52.11
C PRO A 168 -17.18 -17.31 52.25
N ALA A 169 -16.18 -18.18 52.22
CA ALA A 169 -14.78 -17.83 52.24
C ALA A 169 -14.52 -16.59 51.37
N ALA A 170 -13.92 -15.58 51.97
CA ALA A 170 -13.27 -14.47 51.27
C ALA A 170 -12.00 -14.99 50.53
N GLU A 171 -12.18 -16.02 49.71
CA GLU A 171 -11.16 -16.58 48.85
C GLU A 171 -11.36 -16.01 47.44
N ASP A 172 -10.30 -15.34 46.97
CA ASP A 172 -10.01 -14.95 45.60
C ASP A 172 -10.67 -13.69 45.00
N GLU A 173 -10.70 -12.56 45.73
CA GLU A 173 -10.79 -11.24 45.06
C GLU A 173 -9.50 -10.85 44.31
N GLU A 174 -8.37 -11.54 44.53
CA GLU A 174 -7.07 -11.19 43.93
C GLU A 174 -6.87 -11.69 42.48
N ASN A 175 -7.78 -12.51 41.94
CA ASN A 175 -7.68 -13.04 40.57
C ASN A 175 -8.72 -12.46 39.61
N LEU A 176 -9.31 -11.30 39.95
CA LEU A 176 -9.96 -10.48 38.94
C LEU A 176 -8.88 -10.02 37.96
N VAL A 177 -8.88 -10.62 36.77
CA VAL A 177 -8.08 -10.21 35.61
C VAL A 177 -8.22 -8.70 35.49
N LYS A 178 -7.24 -7.95 36.02
CA LYS A 178 -7.23 -6.49 35.91
C LYS A 178 -7.05 -6.21 34.44
N ASP A 179 -8.14 -5.79 33.80
CA ASP A 179 -8.09 -5.32 32.43
C ASP A 179 -6.96 -4.29 32.34
N PRO A 180 -6.06 -4.41 31.35
CA PRO A 180 -4.98 -3.46 31.20
C PRO A 180 -5.57 -2.05 31.11
N ALA A 181 -4.98 -1.10 31.83
CA ALA A 181 -5.48 0.27 31.86
C ALA A 181 -5.64 0.80 30.42
N PRO A 182 -6.75 1.50 30.12
CA PRO A 182 -6.99 2.00 28.77
C PRO A 182 -5.88 2.96 28.37
N ILE A 183 -5.38 2.81 27.14
CA ILE A 183 -4.43 3.76 26.57
C ILE A 183 -5.20 5.05 26.25
N LEU A 184 -5.02 6.07 27.09
CA LEU A 184 -5.73 7.35 26.99
C LEU A 184 -5.13 8.29 25.93
N ALA A 185 -3.83 8.16 25.66
CA ALA A 185 -3.14 8.91 24.63
C ALA A 185 -2.00 8.08 24.05
N SER A 186 -1.67 8.33 22.78
CA SER A 186 -0.49 7.72 22.18
C SER A 186 0.77 8.27 22.84
N THR A 187 1.70 7.40 23.23
CA THR A 187 3.01 7.80 23.80
C THR A 187 4.02 8.14 22.72
N LYS A 188 3.71 7.88 21.45
CA LYS A 188 4.54 8.13 20.27
C LYS A 188 3.66 8.62 19.11
N PRO A 189 4.19 9.40 18.17
CA PRO A 189 3.45 9.72 16.95
C PRO A 189 3.05 8.42 16.23
N GLY A 190 1.76 8.27 15.96
CA GLY A 190 1.20 7.16 15.21
C GLY A 190 1.07 7.50 13.73
N ARG A 191 0.95 6.47 12.89
CA ARG A 191 0.59 6.60 11.49
C ARG A 191 -0.72 5.85 11.24
N LEU A 192 -1.71 6.55 10.69
CA LEU A 192 -2.99 6.01 10.27
C LEU A 192 -3.11 6.12 8.77
N ILE A 193 -3.55 5.04 8.14
CA ILE A 193 -3.86 5.00 6.72
C ILE A 193 -5.34 4.71 6.56
N VAL A 194 -6.01 5.49 5.73
CA VAL A 194 -7.39 5.25 5.33
C VAL A 194 -7.40 4.98 3.83
N VAL A 195 -8.00 3.86 3.43
CA VAL A 195 -8.15 3.44 2.03
C VAL A 195 -9.64 3.43 1.70
N GLY A 196 -10.01 4.09 0.61
CA GLY A 196 -11.39 4.22 0.14
C GLY A 196 -11.96 2.97 -0.51
N ASP A 197 -11.52 1.76 -0.17
CA ASP A 197 -12.08 0.54 -0.74
C ASP A 197 -11.93 -0.60 0.26
N ALA A 198 -13.02 -1.29 0.60
CA ALA A 198 -12.97 -2.48 1.46
C ALA A 198 -12.86 -3.78 0.66
N SER A 199 -13.15 -3.73 -0.65
CA SER A 199 -13.28 -4.92 -1.48
C SER A 199 -11.94 -5.54 -1.89
N PHE A 200 -10.86 -4.74 -1.96
CA PHE A 200 -9.54 -5.22 -2.38
C PHE A 200 -8.93 -6.28 -1.44
N LEU A 201 -9.44 -6.38 -0.20
CA LEU A 201 -9.01 -7.38 0.80
C LEU A 201 -9.90 -8.61 0.88
N ARG A 202 -10.98 -8.67 0.10
CA ARG A 202 -11.88 -9.82 0.19
C ARG A 202 -11.24 -11.06 -0.41
N ASP A 203 -11.42 -12.18 0.29
CA ASP A 203 -10.86 -13.48 -0.10
C ASP A 203 -11.32 -13.93 -1.48
N ASP A 204 -12.57 -13.68 -1.86
CA ASP A 204 -13.14 -14.09 -3.15
C ASP A 204 -12.57 -13.32 -4.33
N ILE A 205 -12.26 -12.03 -4.12
CA ILE A 205 -11.56 -11.17 -5.10
C ILE A 205 -10.08 -11.52 -5.12
N ALA A 206 -9.43 -11.66 -3.96
CA ALA A 206 -8.01 -12.00 -3.85
C ALA A 206 -7.69 -13.39 -4.43
N ALA A 207 -8.58 -14.37 -4.24
CA ALA A 207 -8.46 -15.72 -4.80
C ALA A 207 -8.95 -15.83 -6.25
N ASN A 208 -9.33 -14.71 -6.89
CA ASN A 208 -9.84 -14.66 -8.25
C ASN A 208 -11.08 -15.55 -8.50
N GLN A 209 -11.82 -15.90 -7.44
CA GLN A 209 -13.03 -16.73 -7.53
C GLN A 209 -14.14 -15.97 -8.23
N TYR A 210 -14.21 -14.67 -7.97
CA TYR A 210 -15.23 -13.80 -8.53
C TYR A 210 -15.11 -13.68 -10.07
N ALA A 211 -13.88 -13.57 -10.59
CA ALA A 211 -13.60 -13.60 -12.02
C ALA A 211 -14.02 -14.92 -12.68
N ARG A 212 -13.80 -16.05 -12.00
CA ARG A 212 -14.19 -17.38 -12.51
C ARG A 212 -15.70 -17.54 -12.69
N MET A 213 -16.49 -16.79 -11.93
CA MET A 213 -17.95 -16.74 -12.06
C MET A 213 -18.44 -15.76 -13.13
N GLY A 214 -17.52 -15.16 -13.91
CA GLY A 214 -17.84 -14.15 -14.92
C GLY A 214 -18.07 -12.75 -14.33
N GLY A 215 -17.74 -12.54 -13.06
CA GLY A 215 -17.75 -11.24 -12.44
C GLY A 215 -16.57 -10.37 -12.89
N PRO A 216 -16.65 -9.03 -12.76
CA PRO A 216 -15.53 -8.15 -13.03
C PRO A 216 -14.30 -8.48 -12.18
N VAL A 217 -13.13 -8.33 -12.79
CA VAL A 217 -11.83 -8.61 -12.19
C VAL A 217 -11.29 -7.35 -11.53
N SER A 218 -10.88 -7.45 -10.26
CA SER A 218 -9.85 -6.55 -9.75
C SER A 218 -8.50 -7.13 -10.18
N PHE A 219 -7.54 -6.29 -10.55
CA PHE A 219 -6.18 -6.78 -10.77
C PHE A 219 -5.72 -7.53 -9.50
N PRO A 220 -5.04 -8.69 -9.61
CA PRO A 220 -4.66 -9.55 -8.48
C PRO A 220 -3.59 -8.93 -7.55
N SER A 221 -3.49 -7.60 -7.51
CA SER A 221 -2.52 -6.86 -6.70
C SER A 221 -3.02 -6.55 -5.30
N GLY A 222 -4.31 -6.75 -4.95
CA GLY A 222 -4.88 -6.36 -3.65
C GLY A 222 -4.11 -6.89 -2.43
N ALA A 223 -3.87 -8.21 -2.38
CA ALA A 223 -3.09 -8.83 -1.30
C ALA A 223 -1.61 -8.38 -1.29
N ARG A 224 -1.00 -8.24 -2.48
CA ARG A 224 0.39 -7.75 -2.60
C ARG A 224 0.51 -6.31 -2.11
N PHE A 225 -0.44 -5.46 -2.50
CA PHE A 225 -0.56 -4.08 -2.07
C PHE A 225 -0.69 -4.00 -0.55
N LEU A 226 -1.57 -4.79 0.07
CA LEU A 226 -1.71 -4.79 1.52
C LEU A 226 -0.40 -5.13 2.22
N VAL A 227 0.28 -6.20 1.81
CA VAL A 227 1.52 -6.58 2.50
C VAL A 227 2.61 -5.53 2.25
N ASN A 228 2.72 -4.97 1.04
CA ASN A 228 3.63 -3.85 0.78
C ASN A 228 3.32 -2.62 1.65
N LEU A 229 2.04 -2.35 1.89
CA LEU A 229 1.58 -1.26 2.72
C LEU A 229 1.89 -1.51 4.19
N LEU A 230 1.72 -2.75 4.67
CA LEU A 230 2.09 -3.15 6.03
C LEU A 230 3.60 -3.05 6.25
N ASP A 231 4.41 -3.51 5.30
CA ASP A 231 5.88 -3.38 5.35
C ASP A 231 6.28 -1.89 5.41
N TRP A 232 5.64 -1.06 4.59
CA TRP A 232 5.85 0.39 4.59
C TRP A 232 5.37 1.07 5.89
N LEU A 233 4.26 0.63 6.47
CA LEU A 233 3.73 1.11 7.76
C LEU A 233 4.64 0.73 8.93
N ALA A 234 5.18 -0.48 8.91
CA ALA A 234 6.16 -0.96 9.89
C ALA A 234 7.50 -0.21 9.81
N SER A 235 7.66 0.70 8.84
CA SER A 235 8.90 1.42 8.54
C SER A 235 10.08 0.49 8.25
N ASP A 236 9.80 -0.73 7.78
CA ASP A 236 10.81 -1.67 7.32
C ASP A 236 11.12 -1.37 5.84
N GLN A 237 11.77 -0.23 5.63
CA GLN A 237 12.13 0.25 4.29
C GLN A 237 13.05 -0.74 3.58
N ASP A 238 13.91 -1.45 4.32
CA ASP A 238 14.83 -2.44 3.76
C ASP A 238 14.06 -3.68 3.22
N LEU A 239 13.11 -4.23 3.98
CA LEU A 239 12.26 -5.33 3.47
C LEU A 239 11.37 -4.87 2.32
N PHE A 240 10.84 -3.65 2.40
CA PHE A 240 10.04 -3.05 1.33
C PHE A 240 10.82 -2.91 0.01
N GLU A 241 12.05 -2.40 0.07
CA GLU A 241 12.93 -2.29 -1.09
C GLU A 241 13.35 -3.66 -1.63
N LEU A 242 13.60 -4.64 -0.74
CA LEU A 242 13.93 -6.00 -1.13
C LEU A 242 12.79 -6.67 -1.92
N ARG A 243 11.54 -6.43 -1.52
CA ARG A 243 10.35 -7.05 -2.11
C ARG A 243 9.84 -6.34 -3.37
N ASN A 244 9.99 -5.02 -3.43
CA ASN A 244 9.57 -4.21 -4.57
C ASN A 244 10.64 -4.06 -5.66
N LYS A 245 11.66 -4.92 -5.64
CA LYS A 245 12.58 -5.16 -6.77
C LYS A 245 11.86 -5.69 -8.02
N ILE A 246 11.04 -4.85 -8.63
CA ILE A 246 11.06 -4.62 -10.08
C ILE A 246 12.48 -4.14 -10.33
N GLY A 247 13.35 -5.00 -10.86
CA GLY A 247 14.81 -4.86 -10.85
C GLY A 247 15.31 -3.42 -10.81
N SER A 248 15.56 -2.89 -9.61
CA SER A 248 16.43 -1.73 -9.48
C SER A 248 17.75 -2.25 -10.01
N ASP A 249 18.16 -1.76 -11.16
CA ASP A 249 19.40 -2.18 -11.78
C ASP A 249 20.50 -1.97 -10.74
N ARG A 250 20.97 -3.08 -10.17
CA ARG A 250 22.12 -3.10 -9.24
C ARG A 250 23.41 -3.08 -10.07
N THR A 251 23.38 -2.49 -11.27
CA THR A 251 24.60 -2.02 -11.91
C THR A 251 25.29 -1.13 -10.90
N LEU A 252 26.50 -1.56 -10.51
CA LEU A 252 27.42 -0.76 -9.73
C LEU A 252 27.39 0.65 -10.32
N ARG A 253 26.91 1.63 -9.55
CA ARG A 253 26.97 3.03 -9.96
C ARG A 253 28.44 3.36 -10.10
N LEU A 254 28.95 3.33 -11.33
CA LEU A 254 30.34 3.65 -11.66
C LEU A 254 30.66 5.14 -11.48
N PHE A 255 29.70 5.92 -10.95
CA PHE A 255 29.77 7.35 -10.72
C PHE A 255 29.39 7.64 -9.26
N GLY A 256 30.10 8.57 -8.62
CA GLY A 256 29.67 9.18 -7.36
C GLY A 256 28.40 10.00 -7.55
N ASP A 257 27.68 10.25 -6.45
CA ASP A 257 26.35 10.90 -6.37
C ASP A 257 26.30 12.38 -6.84
N ASP A 258 27.21 12.82 -7.71
CA ASP A 258 27.19 14.17 -8.25
C ASP A 258 26.20 14.24 -9.41
N GLU A 259 25.18 15.08 -9.22
CA GLU A 259 24.13 15.51 -10.18
C GLU A 259 22.83 14.71 -10.20
N LYS A 260 22.08 14.72 -9.09
CA LYS A 260 20.65 14.34 -9.03
C LYS A 260 19.69 15.33 -9.76
N GLY A 261 20.14 16.09 -10.75
CA GLY A 261 19.31 17.14 -11.38
C GLY A 261 19.47 17.34 -12.89
N GLY A 262 20.30 16.56 -13.58
CA GLY A 262 20.59 16.75 -15.01
C GLY A 262 19.85 15.75 -15.92
N ASP A 263 19.41 16.23 -17.10
CA ASP A 263 18.75 15.49 -18.18
C ASP A 263 19.08 13.98 -18.24
N LEU A 264 18.06 13.16 -17.99
CA LEU A 264 18.12 11.69 -18.01
C LEU A 264 18.70 11.15 -19.33
N GLN A 265 18.49 11.87 -20.43
CA GLN A 265 19.01 11.50 -21.76
C GLN A 265 20.54 11.59 -21.83
N ARG A 266 21.14 12.66 -21.32
CA ARG A 266 22.60 12.84 -21.30
C ARG A 266 23.29 11.87 -20.36
N TYR A 267 22.62 11.48 -19.28
CA TYR A 267 23.09 10.41 -18.41
C TYR A 267 23.14 9.07 -19.17
N ASN A 268 22.06 8.71 -19.87
CA ASN A 268 21.99 7.46 -20.62
C ASN A 268 23.00 7.40 -21.79
N GLU A 269 23.27 8.53 -22.46
CA GLU A 269 24.32 8.61 -23.49
C GLU A 269 25.71 8.34 -22.91
N ARG A 270 26.07 8.98 -21.79
CA ARG A 270 27.35 8.76 -21.09
C ARG A 270 27.51 7.32 -20.61
N VAL A 271 26.43 6.68 -20.17
CA VAL A 271 26.46 5.27 -19.76
C VAL A 271 26.72 4.37 -20.96
N ARG A 272 26.03 4.59 -22.09
CA ARG A 272 26.21 3.79 -23.32
C ARG A 272 27.62 3.88 -23.89
N ASP A 273 28.21 5.07 -23.91
CA ASP A 273 29.56 5.27 -24.44
C ASP A 273 30.61 4.50 -23.63
N LYS A 274 30.47 4.50 -22.30
CA LYS A 274 31.37 3.75 -21.41
C LYS A 274 31.14 2.26 -21.47
N GLU A 275 29.89 1.81 -21.54
CA GLU A 275 29.58 0.38 -21.68
C GLU A 275 30.16 -0.18 -22.98
N PHE A 276 30.05 0.58 -24.08
CA PHE A 276 30.71 0.25 -25.33
C PHE A 276 32.23 0.13 -25.15
N TRP A 277 32.87 1.11 -24.52
CA TRP A 277 34.32 1.11 -24.31
C TRP A 277 34.81 -0.06 -23.45
N LEU A 278 34.11 -0.37 -22.35
CA LEU A 278 34.43 -1.51 -21.49
C LEU A 278 34.28 -2.85 -22.22
N ARG A 279 33.23 -3.00 -23.03
CA ARG A 279 33.06 -4.19 -23.88
C ARG A 279 34.17 -4.28 -24.93
N THR A 280 34.52 -3.17 -25.58
CA THR A 280 35.61 -3.14 -26.55
C THR A 280 36.93 -3.57 -25.91
N ILE A 281 37.26 -3.10 -24.70
CA ILE A 281 38.48 -3.51 -24.01
C ILE A 281 38.44 -4.99 -23.64
N ASN A 282 37.34 -5.46 -23.03
CA ASN A 282 37.24 -6.86 -22.62
C ASN A 282 37.32 -7.85 -23.80
N ILE A 283 36.98 -7.42 -25.02
CA ILE A 283 37.11 -8.24 -26.22
C ILE A 283 38.49 -8.04 -26.88
N ALA A 284 38.93 -6.80 -27.06
CA ALA A 284 40.16 -6.49 -27.78
C ALA A 284 41.42 -6.89 -27.01
N LEU A 285 41.43 -6.75 -25.69
CA LEU A 285 42.58 -7.07 -24.84
C LEU A 285 42.96 -8.57 -24.91
N PRO A 286 42.06 -9.55 -24.68
CA PRO A 286 42.42 -10.96 -24.78
C PRO A 286 42.77 -11.37 -26.22
N CYS A 287 42.09 -10.84 -27.24
CA CYS A 287 42.45 -11.10 -28.63
C CYS A 287 43.85 -10.57 -28.97
N GLY A 288 44.18 -9.36 -28.51
CA GLY A 288 45.52 -8.77 -28.65
C GLY A 288 46.59 -9.60 -27.95
N LEU A 289 46.34 -10.02 -26.71
CA LEU A 289 47.24 -10.90 -25.96
C LEU A 289 47.49 -12.22 -26.68
N LEU A 290 46.45 -12.87 -27.22
CA LEU A 290 46.58 -14.11 -27.98
C LEU A 290 47.45 -13.94 -29.24
N LEU A 291 47.28 -12.84 -29.97
CA LEU A 291 48.10 -12.53 -31.15
C LEU A 291 49.57 -12.32 -30.76
N VAL A 292 49.82 -11.59 -29.68
CA VAL A 292 51.18 -11.37 -29.17
C VAL A 292 51.83 -12.69 -28.74
N PHE A 293 51.13 -13.53 -27.98
CA PHE A 293 51.64 -14.85 -27.59
C PHE A 293 51.90 -15.75 -28.81
N GLY A 294 50.99 -15.76 -29.78
CA GLY A 294 51.16 -16.49 -31.03
C GLY A 294 52.40 -16.04 -31.81
N LEU A 295 52.63 -14.74 -31.89
CA LEU A 295 53.82 -14.16 -32.53
C LEU A 295 55.11 -14.58 -31.82
N VAL A 296 55.13 -14.51 -30.48
CA VAL A 296 56.30 -14.92 -29.67
C VAL A 296 56.61 -16.41 -29.89
N VAL A 297 55.60 -17.28 -29.87
CA VAL A 297 55.77 -18.72 -30.13
C VAL A 297 56.26 -18.96 -31.55
N PHE A 298 55.73 -18.24 -32.54
CA PHE A 298 56.16 -18.35 -33.94
C PHE A 298 57.63 -17.97 -34.11
N VAL A 299 58.07 -16.85 -33.51
CA VAL A 299 59.46 -16.41 -33.56
C VAL A 299 60.37 -17.45 -32.91
N ARG A 300 60.04 -17.95 -31.71
CA ARG A 300 60.84 -18.99 -31.03
C ARG A 300 60.92 -20.30 -31.83
N ARG A 301 59.83 -20.72 -32.47
CA ARG A 301 59.84 -21.89 -33.35
C ARG A 301 60.72 -21.67 -34.58
N ARG A 302 60.70 -20.47 -35.16
CA ARG A 302 61.51 -20.13 -36.32
C ARG A 302 63.01 -20.11 -35.99
N THR A 303 63.39 -19.57 -34.84
CA THR A 303 64.80 -19.59 -34.39
C THR A 303 65.27 -21.00 -34.09
N ALA A 304 64.45 -21.83 -33.43
CA ALA A 304 64.79 -23.23 -33.17
C ALA A 304 64.97 -24.06 -34.47
N LYS A 305 64.09 -23.84 -35.47
CA LYS A 305 64.23 -24.49 -36.78
C LYS A 305 65.52 -24.08 -37.50
N ARG A 306 65.92 -22.81 -37.42
CA ARG A 306 67.18 -22.33 -38.02
C ARG A 306 68.39 -22.99 -37.36
N ALA A 307 68.44 -23.00 -36.02
CA ALA A 307 69.52 -23.66 -35.28
C ALA A 307 69.60 -25.17 -35.59
N PHE A 308 68.46 -25.84 -35.74
CA PHE A 308 68.42 -27.26 -36.12
C PHE A 308 68.98 -27.52 -37.53
N LEU A 309 68.64 -26.65 -38.50
CA LEU A 309 69.16 -26.77 -39.87
C LEU A 309 70.67 -26.48 -39.93
N GLU A 310 71.17 -25.54 -39.13
CA GLU A 310 72.61 -25.27 -39.01
C GLU A 310 73.36 -26.50 -38.48
N ASN A 311 72.82 -27.20 -37.49
CA ASN A 311 73.41 -28.43 -36.93
C ASN A 311 73.37 -29.65 -37.89
N LEU A 312 72.49 -29.66 -38.89
CA LEU A 312 72.42 -30.72 -39.91
C LEU A 312 73.37 -30.48 -41.09
N GLY A 313 73.86 -29.25 -41.25
CA GLY A 313 74.77 -28.86 -42.33
C GLY A 313 76.26 -28.92 -41.97
N SER A 314 76.60 -29.20 -40.71
CA SER A 314 77.96 -29.43 -40.21
C SER A 314 78.25 -30.92 -40.03
#